data_AF-A0A483CNF1-F1
#
_entry.id   AF-A0A483CNF1-F1
#
_cell.length_a   1.000
_cell.length_b   1.000
_cell.length_c   1.000
_cell.angle_alpha   90.00
_cell.angle_beta   90.00
_cell.angle_gamma   90.00
#
_symmetry.space_group_name_H-M   'P 1'
#
loop_
_entity.id
_entity.type
_entity.pdbx_description
1 polymer ?
#
loop_
_entity_poly.entity_id
_entity_poly.type
_entity_poly.pdbx_seq_one_letter_code
_entity_poly.pdbx_strand_id
1 'polypeptide(L)'
;METSGRSRMDGRSRFYSGVVLAGLCITLVAIAPGFVDTFPLLSVHGIIIPLLIPGMVLLSVGASLILLRQTDHGQQRSDLNKADAVVLIVLSIVLAGMLTFTAYAVVHQTTIIQTRWGEELKDSYLMMASMDENNPFYTKKVIIRDDDVGNATALPAVRWIATRAEDDIKVTFAIIPAELAKYPETAQYLNTLDRSRVEFATHGYAHESFFPLSYEEQSHLIGCGTAIIEDLLNYRPTSFVPPKSSGNVDTSRAARMHGYAIITDMTGYPCYLTNFISSFEYESSYSPPMHRSYEDFFRSFDEFNTSSEEFYLIYLHDWSFLDEGGRLNATRTEQFDQIIRYLTGKNVQFMTLREAYYWQIDKPAIRTGQIDDSTYFIDLQECRYSHLIPFRSENTRAGAITVTDVSPDQTPMRCDVERSGSLTTFQGEQGHLYIVETSDGR
;
A
#
# COMPACT_ATOMS: atom_id res chain seq x y z
N MET A 1 -58.38 43.38 -51.21
CA MET A 1 -59.31 42.74 -50.27
C MET A 1 -58.96 41.28 -50.20
N GLU A 2 -58.78 40.79 -48.98
CA GLU A 2 -58.17 39.53 -48.57
C GLU A 2 -58.86 38.28 -49.15
N THR A 3 -58.10 37.19 -49.27
CA THR A 3 -58.30 36.06 -48.34
C THR A 3 -56.97 35.33 -48.12
N SER A 4 -56.46 35.46 -46.89
CA SER A 4 -55.34 34.70 -46.34
C SER A 4 -55.81 33.27 -46.04
N GLY A 5 -55.33 32.30 -46.82
CA GLY A 5 -55.55 30.88 -46.60
C GLY A 5 -54.68 30.35 -45.46
N ARG A 6 -55.20 30.38 -44.24
CA ARG A 6 -54.56 29.70 -43.10
C ARG A 6 -54.81 28.19 -43.20
N SER A 7 -53.80 27.46 -43.68
CA SER A 7 -53.76 25.99 -43.68
C SER A 7 -54.00 25.46 -42.25
N ARG A 8 -55.13 24.78 -42.07
CA ARG A 8 -55.53 24.17 -40.80
C ARG A 8 -54.68 22.92 -40.61
N MET A 9 -53.61 23.02 -39.81
CA MET A 9 -52.78 21.86 -39.46
C MET A 9 -53.64 20.69 -38.97
N ASP A 10 -53.50 19.54 -39.65
CA ASP A 10 -54.09 18.25 -39.29
C ASP A 10 -53.67 17.83 -37.87
N GLY A 11 -54.62 17.36 -37.07
CA GLY A 11 -54.44 16.99 -35.66
C GLY A 11 -53.31 15.99 -35.42
N ARG A 12 -52.98 15.14 -36.40
CA ARG A 12 -51.84 14.21 -36.33
C ARG A 12 -50.49 14.94 -36.28
N SER A 13 -50.34 16.04 -37.01
CA SER A 13 -49.12 16.85 -37.00
C SER A 13 -48.89 17.45 -35.61
N ARG A 14 -49.97 17.94 -34.98
CA ARG A 14 -49.92 18.48 -33.60
C ARG A 14 -49.50 17.43 -32.58
N PHE A 15 -49.96 16.18 -32.74
CA PHE A 15 -49.59 15.09 -31.84
C PHE A 15 -48.09 14.75 -31.94
N TYR A 16 -47.55 14.56 -33.15
CA TYR A 16 -46.13 14.24 -33.32
C TYR A 16 -45.20 15.36 -32.88
N SER A 17 -45.54 16.62 -33.20
CA SER A 17 -44.82 17.78 -32.69
C SER A 17 -44.87 17.85 -31.16
N GLY A 18 -46.00 17.45 -30.55
CA GLY A 18 -46.14 17.35 -29.09
C GLY A 18 -45.21 16.31 -28.47
N VAL A 19 -45.07 15.13 -29.07
CA VAL A 19 -44.16 14.07 -28.59
C VAL A 19 -42.70 14.50 -28.67
N VAL A 20 -42.28 15.12 -29.78
CA VAL A 20 -40.92 15.65 -29.94
C VAL A 20 -40.64 16.75 -28.91
N LEU A 21 -41.60 17.67 -28.71
CA LEU A 21 -41.44 18.75 -27.74
C LEU A 21 -41.34 18.22 -26.31
N ALA A 22 -42.14 17.21 -25.95
CA ALA A 22 -42.06 16.56 -24.64
C ALA A 22 -40.70 15.88 -24.43
N GLY A 23 -40.20 15.11 -25.42
CA GLY A 23 -38.87 14.51 -25.36
C GLY A 23 -37.74 15.54 -25.24
N LEU A 24 -37.86 16.66 -25.96
CA LEU A 24 -36.91 17.77 -25.88
C LEU A 24 -36.91 18.40 -24.49
N CYS A 25 -38.07 18.72 -23.94
CA CYS A 25 -38.18 19.31 -22.60
C CYS A 25 -37.59 18.39 -21.52
N ILE A 26 -37.87 17.08 -21.57
CA ILE A 26 -37.31 16.12 -20.61
C ILE A 26 -35.79 16.06 -20.72
N THR A 27 -35.26 16.00 -21.96
CA THR A 27 -33.82 15.95 -22.21
C THR A 27 -33.12 17.22 -21.73
N LEU A 28 -33.70 18.39 -22.00
CA LEU A 28 -33.16 19.67 -21.57
C LEU A 28 -33.18 19.83 -20.05
N VAL A 29 -34.26 19.40 -19.38
CA VAL A 29 -34.34 19.40 -17.91
C VAL A 29 -33.33 18.44 -17.30
N ALA A 30 -33.05 17.31 -17.94
CA ALA A 30 -32.01 16.38 -17.46
C ALA A 30 -30.59 16.95 -17.62
N ILE A 31 -30.34 17.78 -18.64
CA ILE A 31 -29.01 18.37 -18.90
C ILE A 31 -28.78 19.66 -18.10
N ALA A 32 -29.85 20.42 -17.80
CA ALA A 32 -29.77 21.72 -17.12
C ALA A 32 -28.97 21.74 -15.79
N PRO A 33 -29.00 20.70 -14.93
CA PRO A 33 -28.19 20.67 -13.72
C PRO A 33 -26.67 20.65 -13.98
N GLY A 34 -26.23 20.14 -15.15
CA GLY A 34 -24.81 20.14 -15.55
C GLY A 34 -24.25 21.53 -15.89
N PHE A 35 -25.09 22.57 -15.89
CA PHE A 35 -24.70 23.97 -16.14
C PHE A 35 -24.80 24.87 -14.90
N VAL A 36 -25.16 24.32 -13.74
CA VAL A 36 -25.30 25.07 -12.49
C VAL A 36 -24.34 24.50 -11.45
N ASP A 37 -23.14 25.08 -11.34
CA ASP A 37 -21.99 24.65 -10.53
C ASP A 37 -22.19 24.68 -8.98
N THR A 38 -23.42 24.58 -8.45
CA THR A 38 -23.66 24.96 -7.03
C THR A 38 -24.46 23.99 -6.16
N PHE A 39 -24.53 22.69 -6.47
CA PHE A 39 -25.08 21.71 -5.51
C PHE A 39 -24.07 20.62 -5.12
N PRO A 40 -23.32 20.77 -4.01
CA PRO A 40 -22.19 19.89 -3.68
C PRO A 40 -22.54 18.55 -3.02
N LEU A 41 -23.82 18.19 -2.84
CA LEU A 41 -24.18 17.09 -1.92
C LEU A 41 -25.18 16.05 -2.46
N LEU A 42 -25.62 16.15 -3.72
CA LEU A 42 -26.25 15.02 -4.41
C LEU A 42 -25.41 14.67 -5.62
N SER A 43 -25.06 13.39 -5.79
CA SER A 43 -24.45 12.87 -7.02
C SER A 43 -25.44 13.11 -8.18
N VAL A 44 -25.27 14.25 -8.84
CA VAL A 44 -26.11 14.72 -9.97
C VAL A 44 -26.19 13.65 -11.07
N HIS A 45 -25.15 12.83 -11.21
CA HIS A 45 -25.07 11.70 -12.13
C HIS A 45 -26.17 10.64 -11.92
N GLY A 46 -26.65 10.43 -10.69
CA GLY A 46 -27.70 9.45 -10.38
C GLY A 46 -29.09 9.83 -10.87
N ILE A 47 -29.35 11.12 -11.13
CA ILE A 47 -30.66 11.64 -11.57
C ILE A 47 -30.66 11.96 -13.07
N ILE A 48 -29.54 12.46 -13.61
CA ILE A 48 -29.44 12.84 -15.02
C ILE A 48 -29.64 11.65 -15.95
N ILE A 49 -28.93 10.54 -15.72
CA ILE A 49 -28.94 9.37 -16.61
C ILE A 49 -30.35 8.76 -16.79
N PRO A 50 -31.15 8.51 -15.72
CA PRO A 50 -32.48 7.93 -15.90
C PRO A 50 -33.51 8.84 -16.57
N LEU A 51 -33.29 10.17 -16.63
CA LEU A 51 -34.19 11.11 -17.31
C LEU A 51 -33.77 11.39 -18.76
N LEU A 52 -32.47 11.36 -19.05
CA LEU A 52 -31.93 11.71 -20.36
C LEU A 52 -32.23 10.61 -21.41
N ILE A 53 -32.22 9.34 -21.00
CA ILE A 53 -32.45 8.22 -21.92
C ILE A 53 -33.92 8.15 -22.42
N PRO A 54 -34.95 8.23 -21.57
CA PRO A 54 -36.34 8.30 -22.04
C PRO A 54 -36.61 9.52 -22.93
N GLY A 55 -36.00 10.67 -22.60
CA GLY A 55 -36.10 11.90 -23.40
C GLY A 55 -35.56 11.71 -24.82
N MET A 56 -34.36 11.13 -24.95
CA MET A 56 -33.72 10.86 -26.26
C MET A 56 -34.47 9.81 -27.08
N VAL A 57 -35.05 8.78 -26.43
CA VAL A 57 -35.87 7.77 -27.11
C VAL A 57 -37.14 8.40 -27.68
N LEU A 58 -37.87 9.19 -26.88
CA LEU A 58 -39.08 9.89 -27.34
C LEU A 58 -38.77 10.88 -28.47
N LEU A 59 -37.64 11.58 -28.37
CA LEU A 59 -37.18 12.50 -29.40
C LEU A 59 -36.87 11.78 -30.71
N SER A 60 -36.17 10.65 -30.65
CA SER A 60 -35.77 9.85 -31.81
C SER A 60 -36.96 9.17 -32.48
N VAL A 61 -37.89 8.62 -31.69
CA VAL A 61 -39.14 8.02 -32.20
C VAL A 61 -40.01 9.10 -32.84
N GLY A 62 -40.18 10.25 -32.19
CA GLY A 62 -40.94 11.37 -32.74
C GLY A 62 -40.34 11.89 -34.05
N ALA A 63 -39.02 12.07 -34.12
CA ALA A 63 -38.31 12.48 -35.33
C ALA A 63 -38.45 11.45 -36.46
N SER A 64 -38.32 10.16 -36.14
CA SER A 64 -38.46 9.08 -37.13
C SER A 64 -39.88 9.01 -37.71
N LEU A 65 -40.90 9.20 -36.87
CA LEU A 65 -42.30 9.27 -37.31
C LEU A 65 -42.58 10.48 -38.22
N ILE A 66 -41.95 11.63 -37.93
CA ILE A 66 -42.05 12.82 -38.77
C ILE A 66 -41.36 12.58 -40.13
N LEU A 67 -40.16 12.00 -40.14
CA LEU A 67 -39.40 11.71 -41.36
C LEU A 67 -40.09 10.67 -42.24
N LEU A 68 -40.60 9.58 -41.66
CA LEU A 68 -41.33 8.55 -42.39
C LEU A 68 -42.57 9.11 -43.10
N ARG A 69 -43.26 10.09 -42.50
CA ARG A 69 -44.39 10.79 -43.11
C ARG A 69 -43.99 11.62 -44.33
N GLN A 70 -42.76 12.13 -44.36
CA GLN A 70 -42.27 12.99 -45.46
C GLN A 70 -41.78 12.18 -46.68
N THR A 71 -41.63 10.86 -46.55
CA THR A 71 -41.30 9.99 -47.68
C THR A 71 -42.54 9.60 -48.48
N ASP A 72 -42.44 9.48 -49.81
CA ASP A 72 -43.58 9.18 -50.71
C ASP A 72 -44.33 7.88 -50.35
N HIS A 73 -43.65 6.91 -49.71
CA HIS A 73 -44.28 5.68 -49.21
C HIS A 73 -45.22 5.91 -48.02
N GLY A 74 -45.02 6.97 -47.23
CA GLY A 74 -45.86 7.33 -46.09
C GLY A 74 -47.15 8.06 -46.47
N GLN A 75 -47.20 8.70 -47.64
CA GLN A 75 -48.40 9.41 -48.12
C GLN A 75 -49.47 8.48 -48.71
N GLN A 76 -49.12 7.26 -49.14
CA GLN A 76 -50.05 6.31 -49.78
C GLN A 76 -50.67 5.25 -48.85
N ARG A 77 -50.20 5.10 -47.60
CA ARG A 77 -50.85 4.26 -46.58
C ARG A 77 -51.42 5.13 -45.47
N SER A 78 -52.72 5.43 -45.54
CA SER A 78 -53.43 6.34 -44.62
C SER A 78 -53.56 5.83 -43.17
N ASP A 79 -53.28 4.55 -42.93
CA ASP A 79 -53.52 3.90 -41.64
C ASP A 79 -52.29 3.13 -41.19
N LEU A 80 -51.46 3.76 -40.34
CA LEU A 80 -50.87 3.00 -39.25
C LEU A 80 -52.06 2.46 -38.46
N ASN A 81 -52.31 1.15 -38.55
CA ASN A 81 -53.37 0.56 -37.77
C ASN A 81 -53.08 0.85 -36.30
N LYS A 82 -54.13 1.16 -35.52
CA LYS A 82 -54.02 1.47 -34.09
C LYS A 82 -53.15 0.45 -33.33
N ALA A 83 -53.11 -0.79 -33.81
CA ALA A 83 -52.24 -1.86 -33.32
C ALA A 83 -50.74 -1.52 -33.37
N ASP A 84 -50.22 -0.98 -34.48
CA ASP A 84 -48.79 -0.71 -34.64
C ASP A 84 -48.32 0.45 -33.73
N ALA A 85 -49.17 1.47 -33.59
CA ALA A 85 -48.92 2.56 -32.64
C ALA A 85 -48.92 2.07 -31.19
N VAL A 86 -49.85 1.17 -30.84
CA VAL A 86 -49.89 0.55 -29.51
C VAL A 86 -48.64 -0.30 -29.27
N VAL A 87 -48.18 -1.07 -30.24
CA VAL A 87 -46.96 -1.88 -30.12
C VAL A 87 -45.73 -1.00 -29.89
N LEU A 88 -45.56 0.09 -30.64
CA LEU A 88 -44.43 1.01 -30.46
C LEU A 88 -44.44 1.72 -29.12
N ILE A 89 -45.63 2.10 -28.61
CA ILE A 89 -45.79 2.68 -27.28
C ILE A 89 -45.41 1.65 -26.21
N VAL A 90 -45.92 0.42 -26.31
CA VAL A 90 -45.60 -0.65 -25.36
C VAL A 90 -44.10 -0.96 -25.37
N LEU A 91 -43.47 -1.05 -26.54
CA LEU A 91 -42.04 -1.33 -26.66
C LEU A 91 -41.19 -0.20 -26.02
N SER A 92 -41.62 1.05 -26.21
CA SER A 92 -40.97 2.21 -25.63
C SER A 92 -41.11 2.25 -24.10
N ILE A 93 -42.27 1.88 -23.57
CA ILE A 93 -42.51 1.76 -22.12
C ILE A 93 -41.65 0.64 -21.52
N VAL A 94 -41.60 -0.52 -22.16
CA VAL A 94 -40.81 -1.68 -21.69
C VAL A 94 -39.32 -1.36 -21.71
N LEU A 95 -38.83 -0.72 -22.78
CA LEU A 95 -37.43 -0.34 -22.90
C LEU A 95 -37.05 0.72 -21.85
N ALA A 96 -37.88 1.74 -21.65
CA ALA A 96 -37.68 2.75 -20.61
C ALA A 96 -37.69 2.12 -19.20
N GLY A 97 -38.58 1.16 -18.95
CA GLY A 97 -38.62 0.41 -17.69
C GLY A 97 -37.34 -0.37 -17.42
N MET A 98 -36.84 -1.12 -18.42
CA MET A 98 -35.58 -1.89 -18.29
C MET A 98 -34.37 -0.99 -18.06
N LEU A 99 -34.31 0.16 -18.75
CA LEU A 99 -33.21 1.11 -18.61
C LEU A 99 -33.21 1.80 -17.23
N THR A 100 -34.38 2.21 -16.74
CA THR A 100 -34.52 2.77 -15.38
C THR A 100 -34.15 1.73 -14.31
N PHE A 101 -34.57 0.47 -14.48
CA PHE A 101 -34.21 -0.60 -13.55
C PHE A 101 -32.69 -0.88 -13.54
N THR A 102 -32.06 -0.90 -14.71
CA THR A 102 -30.61 -1.10 -14.82
C THR A 102 -29.84 0.06 -14.21
N ALA A 103 -30.27 1.30 -14.45
CA ALA A 103 -29.68 2.49 -13.83
C ALA A 103 -29.83 2.47 -12.30
N TYR A 104 -31.01 2.10 -11.80
CA TYR A 104 -31.25 1.93 -10.36
C TYR A 104 -30.33 0.87 -9.74
N ALA A 105 -30.17 -0.29 -10.40
CA ALA A 105 -29.29 -1.35 -9.92
C ALA A 105 -27.83 -0.90 -9.84
N VAL A 106 -27.34 -0.16 -10.84
CA VAL A 106 -25.98 0.39 -10.85
C VAL A 106 -25.79 1.43 -9.74
N VAL A 107 -26.73 2.39 -9.60
CA VAL A 107 -26.68 3.40 -8.54
C VAL A 107 -26.68 2.74 -7.16
N HIS A 108 -27.58 1.78 -6.94
CA HIS A 108 -27.66 1.06 -5.68
C HIS A 108 -26.39 0.25 -5.37
N GLN A 109 -25.78 -0.41 -6.37
CA GLN A 109 -24.48 -1.07 -6.20
C GLN A 109 -23.38 -0.07 -5.85
N THR A 110 -23.30 1.08 -6.53
CA THR A 110 -22.30 2.11 -6.19
C THR A 110 -22.53 2.71 -4.81
N THR A 111 -23.77 2.92 -4.38
CA THR A 111 -24.08 3.43 -3.03
C THR A 111 -23.70 2.42 -1.96
N ILE A 112 -24.02 1.13 -2.14
CA ILE A 112 -23.58 0.07 -1.21
C ILE A 112 -22.05 0.03 -1.11
N ILE A 113 -21.35 0.11 -2.24
CA ILE A 113 -19.88 0.12 -2.26
C ILE A 113 -19.36 1.36 -1.52
N GLN A 114 -19.93 2.54 -1.77
CA GLN A 114 -19.53 3.77 -1.08
C GLN A 114 -19.83 3.77 0.41
N THR A 115 -20.98 3.26 0.86
CA THR A 115 -21.30 3.17 2.30
C THR A 115 -20.39 2.16 2.99
N ARG A 116 -20.15 1.01 2.37
CA ARG A 116 -19.22 0.01 2.91
C ARG A 116 -17.79 0.57 3.00
N TRP A 117 -17.31 1.23 1.95
CA TRP A 117 -16.00 1.88 1.97
C TRP A 117 -15.94 3.05 2.95
N GLY A 118 -17.05 3.77 3.13
CA GLY A 118 -17.16 4.86 4.10
C GLY A 118 -17.16 4.38 5.56
N GLU A 119 -17.79 3.24 5.85
CA GLU A 119 -17.73 2.59 7.16
C GLU A 119 -16.34 2.00 7.41
N GLU A 120 -15.76 1.27 6.45
CA GLU A 120 -14.38 0.76 6.53
C GLU A 120 -13.35 1.90 6.68
N LEU A 121 -13.54 3.04 5.99
CA LEU A 121 -12.71 4.24 6.16
C LEU A 121 -12.93 4.91 7.51
N LYS A 122 -14.15 4.96 8.03
CA LYS A 122 -14.45 5.55 9.34
C LYS A 122 -13.85 4.70 10.46
N ASP A 123 -13.94 3.39 10.37
CA ASP A 123 -13.32 2.47 11.33
C ASP A 123 -11.79 2.49 11.21
N SER A 124 -11.26 2.57 9.98
CA SER A 124 -9.82 2.80 9.75
C SER A 124 -9.36 4.16 10.30
N TYR A 125 -10.19 5.20 10.19
CA TYR A 125 -9.89 6.54 10.72
C TYR A 125 -9.99 6.58 12.24
N LEU A 126 -10.91 5.82 12.85
CA LEU A 126 -11.00 5.64 14.30
C LEU A 126 -9.85 4.79 14.85
N MET A 127 -9.39 3.78 14.09
CA MET A 127 -8.16 3.04 14.40
C MET A 127 -6.91 3.91 14.24
N MET A 128 -6.82 4.74 13.19
CA MET A 128 -5.74 5.72 13.02
C MET A 128 -5.77 6.80 14.10
N ALA A 129 -6.96 7.21 14.57
CA ALA A 129 -7.11 8.11 15.71
C ALA A 129 -6.78 7.43 17.05
N SER A 130 -6.79 6.10 17.12
CA SER A 130 -6.30 5.31 18.27
C SER A 130 -4.79 5.02 18.21
N MET A 131 -4.11 5.40 17.12
CA MET A 131 -2.64 5.55 17.06
C MET A 131 -2.21 6.92 17.62
N ASP A 132 -2.86 7.36 18.69
CA ASP A 132 -2.48 8.53 19.47
C ASP A 132 -1.02 8.36 19.93
N GLU A 133 -0.22 9.42 20.00
CA GLU A 133 1.18 9.36 20.48
C GLU A 133 1.28 8.73 21.89
N ASN A 134 0.14 8.73 22.60
CA ASN A 134 -0.09 8.15 23.92
C ASN A 134 -0.35 6.63 23.92
N ASN A 135 -0.51 5.99 22.75
CA ASN A 135 -0.67 4.53 22.69
C ASN A 135 0.67 3.87 23.10
N PRO A 136 0.69 3.06 24.19
CA PRO A 136 1.91 2.43 24.65
C PRO A 136 2.46 1.41 23.65
N PHE A 137 1.64 0.89 22.73
CA PHE A 137 2.03 -0.04 21.68
C PHE A 137 2.57 0.63 20.41
N TYR A 138 2.52 1.97 20.33
CA TYR A 138 3.07 2.67 19.18
C TYR A 138 4.56 2.93 19.36
N THR A 139 5.34 2.63 18.32
CA THR A 139 6.73 3.08 18.19
C THR A 139 7.10 3.29 16.72
N LYS A 140 8.06 4.20 16.51
CA LYS A 140 8.70 4.42 15.22
C LYS A 140 9.58 3.22 14.87
N LYS A 141 9.62 2.88 13.58
CA LYS A 141 10.33 1.69 13.09
C LYS A 141 11.55 2.10 12.29
N VAL A 142 12.67 1.48 12.58
CA VAL A 142 13.93 1.71 11.86
C VAL A 142 14.36 0.44 11.15
N ILE A 143 14.66 0.58 9.87
CA ILE A 143 15.21 -0.49 9.04
C ILE A 143 16.65 -0.10 8.71
N ILE A 144 17.59 -1.00 9.00
CA ILE A 144 18.99 -0.85 8.59
C ILE A 144 19.24 -1.85 7.46
N ARG A 145 19.67 -1.34 6.32
CA ARG A 145 20.00 -2.10 5.11
C ARG A 145 21.46 -1.88 4.74
N ASP A 146 22.19 -2.96 4.57
CA ASP A 146 23.59 -2.93 4.14
C ASP A 146 23.71 -3.53 2.75
N ASP A 147 24.08 -2.69 1.79
CA ASP A 147 24.15 -3.00 0.36
C ASP A 147 25.55 -3.51 -0.05
N ASP A 148 25.63 -4.12 -1.23
CA ASP A 148 26.85 -4.68 -1.82
C ASP A 148 27.50 -5.87 -1.11
N VAL A 149 26.80 -6.50 -0.17
CA VAL A 149 27.33 -7.64 0.59
C VAL A 149 27.59 -8.84 -0.33
N GLY A 150 28.76 -9.46 -0.19
CA GLY A 150 29.14 -10.68 -0.91
C GLY A 150 30.64 -10.78 -1.17
N ASN A 151 31.32 -9.64 -1.23
CA ASN A 151 32.77 -9.58 -1.45
C ASN A 151 33.57 -9.89 -0.16
N ALA A 152 34.54 -10.81 -0.23
CA ALA A 152 35.39 -11.14 0.91
C ALA A 152 36.22 -9.96 1.46
N THR A 153 36.55 -8.96 0.63
CA THR A 153 37.31 -7.79 1.10
C THR A 153 36.54 -6.97 2.12
N ALA A 154 35.20 -7.01 2.06
CA ALA A 154 34.32 -6.28 2.97
C ALA A 154 33.86 -7.12 4.18
N LEU A 155 34.19 -8.41 4.23
CA LEU A 155 33.80 -9.34 5.29
C LEU A 155 34.13 -8.86 6.72
N PRO A 156 35.25 -8.14 7.01
CA PRO A 156 35.47 -7.56 8.33
C PRO A 156 34.37 -6.58 8.76
N ALA A 157 33.84 -5.76 7.84
CA ALA A 157 32.74 -4.85 8.10
C ALA A 157 31.40 -5.58 8.26
N VAL A 158 31.10 -6.54 7.39
CA VAL A 158 29.91 -7.40 7.51
C VAL A 158 29.87 -8.11 8.87
N ARG A 159 31.02 -8.63 9.33
CA ARG A 159 31.15 -9.23 10.66
C ARG A 159 30.82 -8.26 11.77
N TRP A 160 31.37 -7.06 11.69
CA TRP A 160 31.14 -6.02 12.68
C TRP A 160 29.67 -5.56 12.73
N ILE A 161 29.03 -5.36 11.58
CA ILE A 161 27.60 -5.03 11.49
C ILE A 161 26.74 -6.16 12.06
N ALA A 162 27.05 -7.41 11.70
CA ALA A 162 26.31 -8.58 12.20
C ALA A 162 26.42 -8.75 13.73
N THR A 163 27.56 -8.43 14.35
CA THR A 163 27.68 -8.43 15.82
C THR A 163 26.72 -7.42 16.45
N ARG A 164 26.53 -6.23 15.86
CA ARG A 164 25.51 -5.28 16.37
C ARG A 164 24.10 -5.83 16.22
N ALA A 165 23.83 -6.64 15.20
CA ALA A 165 22.53 -7.28 15.03
C ALA A 165 22.25 -8.37 16.10
N GLU A 166 23.28 -8.99 16.66
CA GLU A 166 23.12 -9.92 17.79
C GLU A 166 22.75 -9.19 19.09
N ASP A 167 23.26 -7.97 19.27
CA ASP A 167 23.13 -7.23 20.52
C ASP A 167 21.95 -6.24 20.52
N ASP A 168 21.86 -5.37 19.51
CA ASP A 168 21.12 -4.11 19.61
C ASP A 168 20.11 -3.86 18.47
N ILE A 169 20.38 -4.39 17.27
CA ILE A 169 19.63 -4.04 16.06
C ILE A 169 19.14 -5.27 15.28
N LYS A 170 18.40 -5.03 14.21
CA LYS A 170 18.15 -5.99 13.14
C LYS A 170 18.64 -5.39 11.83
N VAL A 171 19.14 -6.23 10.94
CA VAL A 171 19.75 -5.77 9.67
C VAL A 171 19.28 -6.61 8.49
N THR A 172 19.14 -5.96 7.35
CA THR A 172 18.94 -6.63 6.06
C THR A 172 20.20 -6.48 5.22
N PHE A 173 20.88 -7.58 4.91
CA PHE A 173 22.02 -7.58 3.98
C PHE A 173 21.52 -7.77 2.55
N ALA A 174 21.72 -6.79 1.68
CA ALA A 174 21.41 -6.87 0.26
C ALA A 174 22.59 -7.51 -0.48
N ILE A 175 22.44 -8.79 -0.78
CA ILE A 175 23.52 -9.64 -1.29
C ILE A 175 23.68 -9.46 -2.80
N ILE A 176 24.90 -9.29 -3.29
CA ILE A 176 25.25 -9.45 -4.72
C ILE A 176 25.58 -10.93 -4.96
N PRO A 177 24.70 -11.73 -5.58
CA PRO A 177 24.87 -13.18 -5.65
C PRO A 177 26.12 -13.61 -6.42
N ALA A 178 26.47 -12.92 -7.51
CA ALA A 178 27.66 -13.25 -8.30
C ALA A 178 28.96 -12.96 -7.54
N GLU A 179 28.99 -11.99 -6.62
CA GLU A 179 30.14 -11.80 -5.74
C GLU A 179 30.16 -12.88 -4.66
N LEU A 180 29.02 -13.17 -4.02
CA LEU A 180 28.94 -14.23 -3.01
C LEU A 180 29.44 -15.58 -3.54
N ALA A 181 29.09 -15.94 -4.79
CA ALA A 181 29.53 -17.17 -5.43
C ALA A 181 31.05 -17.26 -5.64
N LYS A 182 31.76 -16.13 -5.70
CA LYS A 182 33.23 -16.08 -5.82
C LYS A 182 33.93 -16.28 -4.47
N TYR A 183 33.25 -15.99 -3.37
CA TYR A 183 33.83 -15.92 -2.03
C TYR A 183 33.11 -16.88 -1.06
N PRO A 184 33.43 -18.19 -1.10
CA PRO A 184 32.76 -19.20 -0.27
C PRO A 184 32.91 -18.93 1.23
N GLU A 185 33.98 -18.28 1.68
CA GLU A 185 34.18 -17.85 3.06
C GLU A 185 33.13 -16.84 3.54
N THR A 186 32.68 -15.94 2.66
CA THR A 186 31.59 -15.00 2.95
C THR A 186 30.29 -15.76 3.09
N ALA A 187 29.97 -16.66 2.15
CA ALA A 187 28.76 -17.49 2.23
C ALA A 187 28.73 -18.38 3.48
N GLN A 188 29.87 -18.98 3.84
CA GLN A 188 30.00 -19.77 5.07
C GLN A 188 29.71 -18.93 6.31
N TYR A 189 30.26 -17.70 6.38
CA TYR A 189 29.97 -16.79 7.49
C TYR A 189 28.50 -16.37 7.54
N LEU A 190 27.91 -15.98 6.40
CA LEU A 190 26.50 -15.59 6.34
C LEU A 190 25.57 -16.75 6.79
N ASN A 191 25.96 -18.00 6.56
CA ASN A 191 25.23 -19.17 7.06
C ASN A 191 25.25 -19.37 8.59
N THR A 192 26.14 -18.70 9.32
CA THR A 192 26.18 -18.79 10.80
C THR A 192 25.30 -17.77 11.50
N LEU A 193 24.76 -16.78 10.77
CA LEU A 193 24.02 -15.67 11.37
C LEU A 193 22.60 -16.06 11.80
N ASP A 194 22.15 -15.51 12.92
CA ASP A 194 20.78 -15.69 13.40
C ASP A 194 19.77 -15.01 12.47
N ARG A 195 18.92 -15.83 11.85
CA ARG A 195 17.87 -15.41 10.91
C ARG A 195 16.71 -14.64 11.56
N SER A 196 16.65 -14.61 12.89
CA SER A 196 15.71 -13.78 13.65
C SER A 196 16.17 -12.31 13.76
N ARG A 197 17.48 -12.07 13.56
CA ARG A 197 18.14 -10.75 13.64
C ARG A 197 18.60 -10.26 12.26
N VAL A 198 18.91 -11.18 11.35
CA VAL A 198 19.47 -10.89 10.03
C VAL A 198 18.56 -11.42 8.92
N GLU A 199 18.18 -10.53 7.99
CA GLU A 199 17.53 -10.87 6.72
C GLU A 199 18.54 -10.79 5.57
N PHE A 200 18.36 -11.65 4.56
CA PHE A 200 19.02 -11.46 3.25
C PHE A 200 18.04 -10.98 2.19
N ALA A 201 18.42 -9.93 1.49
CA ALA A 201 17.76 -9.43 0.30
C ALA A 201 18.64 -9.69 -0.93
N THR A 202 18.06 -9.67 -2.12
CA THR A 202 18.82 -9.79 -3.38
C THR A 202 19.13 -8.42 -3.96
N HIS A 203 20.39 -8.17 -4.29
CA HIS A 203 20.88 -6.91 -4.86
C HIS A 203 21.29 -7.06 -6.33
N GLY A 204 20.34 -7.48 -7.18
CA GLY A 204 20.61 -7.84 -8.57
C GLY A 204 21.30 -9.21 -8.72
N TYR A 205 22.05 -9.42 -9.80
CA TYR A 205 22.88 -10.62 -9.99
C TYR A 205 24.37 -10.29 -9.82
N ALA A 206 24.88 -9.33 -10.57
CA ALA A 206 26.26 -8.83 -10.51
C ALA A 206 26.29 -7.29 -10.41
N HIS A 207 25.33 -6.72 -9.69
CA HIS A 207 25.22 -5.26 -9.45
C HIS A 207 24.98 -4.44 -10.74
N GLU A 208 24.17 -4.99 -11.66
CA GLU A 208 23.76 -4.36 -12.91
C GLU A 208 22.74 -3.24 -12.68
N SER A 209 22.75 -2.20 -13.51
CA SER A 209 21.64 -1.24 -13.52
C SER A 209 20.44 -1.87 -14.24
N PHE A 210 19.29 -1.95 -13.58
CA PHE A 210 18.08 -2.59 -14.08
C PHE A 210 17.28 -1.71 -15.03
N PHE A 211 17.22 -0.40 -14.78
CA PHE A 211 16.43 0.54 -15.58
C PHE A 211 16.64 0.44 -17.10
N PRO A 212 17.88 0.29 -17.61
CA PRO A 212 18.15 0.20 -19.05
C PRO A 212 17.84 -1.17 -19.67
N LEU A 213 17.62 -2.21 -18.85
CA LEU A 213 17.44 -3.59 -19.32
C LEU A 213 15.98 -3.86 -19.69
N SER A 214 15.76 -4.76 -20.64
CA SER A 214 14.43 -5.28 -20.96
C SER A 214 13.83 -6.07 -19.81
N TYR A 215 12.50 -6.21 -19.78
CA TYR A 215 11.80 -7.02 -18.79
C TYR A 215 12.34 -8.47 -18.72
N GLU A 216 12.59 -9.09 -19.88
CA GLU A 216 13.09 -10.45 -19.99
C GLU A 216 14.49 -10.59 -19.38
N GLU A 217 15.38 -9.63 -19.62
CA GLU A 217 16.73 -9.60 -19.03
C GLU A 217 16.66 -9.39 -17.52
N GLN A 218 15.86 -8.43 -17.05
CA GLN A 218 15.66 -8.20 -15.61
C GLN A 218 15.11 -9.45 -14.92
N SER A 219 14.10 -10.10 -15.51
CA SER A 219 13.51 -11.34 -14.96
C SER A 219 14.51 -12.48 -14.96
N HIS A 220 15.32 -12.64 -16.01
CA HIS A 220 16.36 -13.67 -16.04
C HIS A 220 17.40 -13.45 -14.94
N LEU A 221 17.93 -12.22 -14.80
CA LEU A 221 18.95 -11.89 -13.79
C LEU A 221 18.43 -12.07 -12.36
N ILE A 222 17.19 -11.63 -12.08
CA ILE A 222 16.55 -11.84 -10.77
C ILE A 222 16.46 -13.33 -10.46
N GLY A 223 16.00 -14.15 -11.41
CA GLY A 223 15.89 -15.59 -11.22
C GLY A 223 17.26 -16.26 -10.95
N CYS A 224 18.30 -15.87 -11.69
CA CYS A 224 19.66 -16.35 -11.48
C CYS A 224 20.19 -15.94 -10.08
N GLY A 225 19.97 -14.68 -9.68
CA GLY A 225 20.37 -14.18 -8.37
C GLY A 225 19.68 -14.92 -7.22
N THR A 226 18.37 -15.12 -7.32
CA THR A 226 17.57 -15.90 -6.35
C THR A 226 18.13 -17.31 -6.21
N ALA A 227 18.37 -18.01 -7.32
CA ALA A 227 18.84 -19.38 -7.29
C ALA A 227 20.20 -19.53 -6.59
N ILE A 228 21.12 -18.58 -6.79
CA ILE A 228 22.42 -18.59 -6.10
C ILE A 228 22.28 -18.36 -4.60
N ILE A 229 21.45 -17.41 -4.17
CA ILE A 229 21.22 -17.17 -2.74
C ILE A 229 20.57 -18.41 -2.10
N GLU A 230 19.59 -19.02 -2.76
CA GLU A 230 18.94 -20.25 -2.26
C GLU A 230 19.95 -21.40 -2.13
N ASP A 231 20.81 -21.61 -3.13
CA ASP A 231 21.82 -22.67 -3.13
C ASP A 231 22.90 -22.45 -2.05
N LEU A 232 23.45 -21.24 -1.98
CA LEU A 232 24.60 -20.96 -1.10
C LEU A 232 24.22 -20.66 0.35
N LEU A 233 23.06 -20.06 0.59
CA LEU A 233 22.64 -19.61 1.94
C LEU A 233 21.46 -20.41 2.52
N ASN A 234 20.96 -21.42 1.78
CA ASN A 234 19.75 -22.17 2.11
C ASN A 234 18.59 -21.24 2.52
N TYR A 235 18.46 -20.14 1.80
CA TYR A 235 17.59 -19.03 2.15
C TYR A 235 16.90 -18.50 0.90
N ARG A 236 15.57 -18.35 0.97
CA ARG A 236 14.78 -17.78 -0.12
C ARG A 236 14.50 -16.31 0.15
N PRO A 237 15.11 -15.37 -0.59
CA PRO A 237 14.91 -13.95 -0.36
C PRO A 237 13.48 -13.52 -0.71
N THR A 238 12.91 -12.66 0.14
CA THR A 238 11.58 -12.03 -0.05
C THR A 238 11.67 -10.57 -0.45
N SER A 239 12.87 -9.99 -0.32
CA SER A 239 13.17 -8.58 -0.55
C SER A 239 14.16 -8.42 -1.69
N PHE A 240 13.84 -7.53 -2.63
CA PHE A 240 14.69 -7.17 -3.75
C PHE A 240 15.13 -5.71 -3.64
N VAL A 241 16.43 -5.46 -3.75
CA VAL A 241 17.01 -4.12 -3.69
C VAL A 241 17.62 -3.86 -5.07
N PRO A 242 17.02 -3.01 -5.92
CA PRO A 242 17.59 -2.72 -7.23
C PRO A 242 18.94 -2.01 -7.08
N PRO A 243 20.02 -2.52 -7.69
CA PRO A 243 21.32 -1.83 -7.72
C PRO A 243 21.20 -0.40 -8.23
N LYS A 244 22.02 0.51 -7.69
CA LYS A 244 22.16 1.89 -8.20
C LYS A 244 20.82 2.64 -8.29
N SER A 245 19.89 2.34 -7.38
CA SER A 245 18.53 2.89 -7.35
C SER A 245 17.80 2.82 -8.71
N SER A 246 18.08 1.76 -9.49
CA SER A 246 17.65 1.65 -10.88
C SER A 246 16.41 0.80 -11.08
N GLY A 247 15.61 0.60 -10.02
CA GLY A 247 14.36 -0.15 -10.10
C GLY A 247 13.27 0.63 -10.83
N ASN A 248 12.53 -0.08 -11.70
CA ASN A 248 11.36 0.45 -12.40
C ASN A 248 10.14 -0.50 -12.30
N VAL A 249 9.07 -0.18 -13.03
CA VAL A 249 7.83 -0.97 -13.08
C VAL A 249 8.11 -2.41 -13.51
N ASP A 250 8.92 -2.61 -14.54
CA ASP A 250 9.31 -3.94 -15.03
C ASP A 250 10.15 -4.69 -14.00
N THR A 251 11.02 -4.00 -13.25
CA THR A 251 11.76 -4.61 -12.12
C THR A 251 10.80 -5.15 -11.07
N SER A 252 9.84 -4.34 -10.62
CA SER A 252 8.88 -4.76 -9.59
C SER A 252 7.98 -5.91 -10.09
N ARG A 253 7.62 -5.91 -11.38
CA ARG A 253 6.86 -6.98 -12.01
C ARG A 253 7.69 -8.27 -12.07
N ALA A 254 8.94 -8.18 -12.51
CA ALA A 254 9.85 -9.32 -12.63
C ALA A 254 10.15 -9.93 -11.26
N ALA A 255 10.45 -9.10 -10.26
CA ALA A 255 10.65 -9.54 -8.88
C ALA A 255 9.39 -10.24 -8.32
N ARG A 256 8.19 -9.69 -8.53
CA ARG A 256 6.96 -10.38 -8.12
C ARG A 256 6.80 -11.77 -8.75
N MET A 257 7.14 -11.93 -10.03
CA MET A 257 7.07 -13.24 -10.69
C MET A 257 8.01 -14.29 -10.09
N HIS A 258 9.10 -13.85 -9.47
CA HIS A 258 10.03 -14.72 -8.73
C HIS A 258 9.67 -14.87 -7.25
N GLY A 259 8.51 -14.36 -6.83
CA GLY A 259 7.94 -14.54 -5.49
C GLY A 259 8.50 -13.60 -4.42
N TYR A 260 9.13 -12.51 -4.83
CA TYR A 260 9.43 -11.40 -3.92
C TYR A 260 8.13 -10.69 -3.52
N ALA A 261 8.11 -10.13 -2.31
CA ALA A 261 7.01 -9.34 -1.77
C ALA A 261 7.40 -7.86 -1.59
N ILE A 262 8.70 -7.60 -1.49
CA ILE A 262 9.27 -6.33 -1.08
C ILE A 262 10.26 -5.85 -2.14
N ILE A 263 10.23 -4.56 -2.41
CA ILE A 263 11.25 -3.85 -3.17
C ILE A 263 11.65 -2.58 -2.42
N THR A 264 12.85 -2.06 -2.65
CA THR A 264 13.26 -0.75 -2.12
C THR A 264 13.61 0.20 -3.25
N ASP A 265 13.46 1.50 -2.99
CA ASP A 265 13.92 2.59 -3.87
C ASP A 265 13.50 2.46 -5.34
N MET A 266 12.39 1.77 -5.58
CA MET A 266 11.83 1.62 -6.92
C MET A 266 11.15 2.93 -7.35
N THR A 267 11.35 3.28 -8.61
CA THR A 267 10.73 4.47 -9.22
C THR A 267 9.67 4.08 -10.24
N GLY A 268 8.62 4.91 -10.37
CA GLY A 268 7.55 4.72 -11.36
C GLY A 268 6.29 4.03 -10.79
N TYR A 269 5.22 4.05 -11.58
CA TYR A 269 3.91 3.49 -11.21
C TYR A 269 3.33 2.66 -12.37
N PRO A 270 2.66 1.53 -12.09
CA PRO A 270 2.42 0.94 -10.76
C PRO A 270 3.65 0.21 -10.20
N CYS A 271 3.77 0.14 -8.87
CA CYS A 271 4.65 -0.82 -8.21
C CYS A 271 3.84 -2.08 -7.87
N TYR A 272 4.35 -3.26 -8.25
CA TYR A 272 3.68 -4.54 -8.01
C TYR A 272 3.99 -5.17 -6.64
N LEU A 273 4.87 -4.54 -5.87
CA LEU A 273 5.41 -4.98 -4.58
C LEU A 273 5.25 -3.86 -3.53
N THR A 274 5.42 -4.18 -2.25
CA THR A 274 5.56 -3.17 -1.20
C THR A 274 6.91 -2.48 -1.38
N ASN A 275 6.89 -1.16 -1.63
CA ASN A 275 8.10 -0.37 -1.88
C ASN A 275 8.48 0.43 -0.63
N PHE A 276 9.62 0.13 -0.02
CA PHE A 276 10.19 0.95 1.05
C PHE A 276 11.20 1.94 0.47
N ILE A 277 10.99 3.23 0.72
CA ILE A 277 11.87 4.30 0.25
C ILE A 277 12.91 4.61 1.32
N SER A 278 14.17 4.66 0.91
CA SER A 278 15.28 5.05 1.78
C SER A 278 15.09 6.47 2.31
N SER A 279 15.18 6.61 3.62
CA SER A 279 15.06 7.89 4.32
C SER A 279 16.42 8.55 4.49
N PHE A 280 17.49 7.74 4.62
CA PHE A 280 18.84 8.23 4.86
C PHE A 280 19.88 7.36 4.16
N GLU A 281 20.67 7.98 3.28
CA GLU A 281 21.94 7.44 2.78
C GLU A 281 23.02 7.74 3.80
N TYR A 282 23.66 6.71 4.35
CA TYR A 282 24.70 6.92 5.36
C TYR A 282 25.96 7.54 4.76
N GLU A 283 26.24 7.27 3.50
CA GLU A 283 27.37 7.82 2.76
C GLU A 283 27.14 9.28 2.31
N SER A 284 28.23 10.03 2.25
CA SER A 284 28.29 11.37 1.65
C SER A 284 29.23 11.42 0.43
N SER A 285 30.13 10.45 0.31
CA SER A 285 31.02 10.26 -0.84
C SER A 285 31.48 8.80 -0.91
N TYR A 286 31.63 8.28 -2.13
CA TYR A 286 32.13 6.94 -2.41
C TYR A 286 33.65 6.91 -2.71
N SER A 287 34.28 8.06 -3.00
CA SER A 287 35.71 8.12 -3.34
C SER A 287 36.35 9.49 -2.99
N PRO A 288 37.11 9.60 -1.89
CA PRO A 288 37.26 8.58 -0.85
C PRO A 288 35.93 8.33 -0.11
N PRO A 289 35.76 7.15 0.51
CA PRO A 289 34.56 6.86 1.29
C PRO A 289 34.42 7.86 2.44
N MET A 290 33.25 8.50 2.54
CA MET A 290 32.89 9.39 3.64
C MET A 290 31.47 9.11 4.08
N HIS A 291 31.23 9.22 5.37
CA HIS A 291 29.88 9.15 5.95
C HIS A 291 29.32 10.54 6.19
N ARG A 292 28.00 10.64 6.26
CA ARG A 292 27.34 11.86 6.72
C ARG A 292 27.67 12.11 8.18
N SER A 293 27.62 13.38 8.57
CA SER A 293 27.88 13.74 9.96
C SER A 293 26.80 13.18 10.89
N TYR A 294 27.15 13.03 12.16
CA TYR A 294 26.20 12.61 13.20
C TYR A 294 25.08 13.64 13.36
N GLU A 295 25.39 14.92 13.19
CA GLU A 295 24.44 16.03 13.20
C GLU A 295 23.46 15.97 12.01
N ASP A 296 23.91 15.63 10.81
CA ASP A 296 23.04 15.45 9.65
C ASP A 296 22.05 14.31 9.88
N PHE A 297 22.51 13.20 10.49
CA PHE A 297 21.65 12.10 10.86
C PHE A 297 20.57 12.53 11.85
N PHE A 298 20.94 13.23 12.92
CA PHE A 298 19.97 13.68 13.93
C PHE A 298 18.89 14.57 13.37
N ARG A 299 19.27 15.56 12.55
CA ARG A 299 18.29 16.45 11.93
C ARG A 299 17.28 15.65 11.11
N SER A 300 17.77 14.73 10.28
CA SER A 300 16.93 13.87 9.45
C SER A 300 16.03 12.95 10.27
N PHE A 301 16.55 12.34 11.34
CA PHE A 301 15.77 11.45 12.19
C PHE A 301 14.75 12.20 13.06
N ASP A 302 15.09 13.34 13.66
CA ASP A 302 14.15 14.12 14.47
C ASP A 302 12.98 14.68 13.63
N GLU A 303 13.24 15.07 12.38
CA GLU A 303 12.19 15.39 11.40
C GLU A 303 11.27 14.19 11.15
N PHE A 304 11.82 13.00 10.90
CA PHE A 304 11.03 11.78 10.78
C PHE A 304 10.24 11.44 12.06
N ASN A 305 10.88 11.55 13.22
CA ASN A 305 10.32 11.15 14.50
C ASN A 305 9.09 11.99 14.87
N THR A 306 9.03 13.23 14.40
CA THR A 306 7.89 14.15 14.57
C THR A 306 6.89 14.12 13.41
N SER A 307 7.18 13.38 12.35
CA SER A 307 6.30 13.24 11.19
C SER A 307 5.23 12.15 11.38
N SER A 308 4.30 12.03 10.44
CA SER A 308 3.35 10.91 10.36
C SER A 308 3.94 9.62 9.78
N GLU A 309 5.17 9.66 9.28
CA GLU A 309 5.83 8.48 8.72
C GLU A 309 6.10 7.43 9.82
N GLU A 310 5.98 6.16 9.47
CA GLU A 310 6.14 5.06 10.43
C GLU A 310 7.51 4.38 10.33
N PHE A 311 8.09 4.33 9.13
CA PHE A 311 9.33 3.63 8.82
C PHE A 311 10.43 4.62 8.43
N TYR A 312 11.62 4.42 8.99
CA TYR A 312 12.84 5.12 8.62
C TYR A 312 13.88 4.11 8.15
N LEU A 313 14.19 4.12 6.86
CA LEU A 313 15.15 3.20 6.25
C LEU A 313 16.50 3.90 6.07
N ILE A 314 17.51 3.37 6.77
CA ILE A 314 18.91 3.75 6.63
C ILE A 314 19.57 2.73 5.73
N TYR A 315 20.14 3.16 4.61
CA TYR A 315 21.03 2.29 3.84
C TYR A 315 22.48 2.73 3.99
N LEU A 316 23.36 1.75 3.92
CA LEU A 316 24.81 1.88 4.02
C LEU A 316 25.49 0.80 3.17
N HIS A 317 26.80 0.88 3.03
CA HIS A 317 27.63 -0.14 2.37
C HIS A 317 28.76 -0.59 3.29
N ASP A 318 28.90 -1.90 3.49
CA ASP A 318 29.92 -2.55 4.32
C ASP A 318 31.34 -2.03 4.07
N TRP A 319 31.75 -1.92 2.81
CA TRP A 319 33.08 -1.50 2.40
C TRP A 319 33.39 -0.05 2.79
N SER A 320 32.38 0.80 3.01
CA SER A 320 32.57 2.18 3.45
C SER A 320 33.08 2.27 4.90
N PHE A 321 32.96 1.20 5.70
CA PHE A 321 33.51 1.10 7.05
C PHE A 321 34.99 0.72 7.09
N LEU A 322 35.62 0.49 5.93
CA LEU A 322 37.02 0.06 5.86
C LEU A 322 37.98 1.20 5.52
N ASP A 323 39.19 1.14 6.08
CA ASP A 323 40.32 1.97 5.68
C ASP A 323 40.97 1.47 4.36
N GLU A 324 41.96 2.19 3.85
CA GLU A 324 42.67 1.82 2.62
C GLU A 324 43.37 0.46 2.70
N GLY A 325 43.61 -0.06 3.91
CA GLY A 325 44.19 -1.38 4.17
C GLY A 325 43.16 -2.49 4.36
N GLY A 326 41.86 -2.21 4.18
CA GLY A 326 40.77 -3.17 4.38
C GLY A 326 40.47 -3.50 5.85
N ARG A 327 40.93 -2.66 6.79
CA ARG A 327 40.63 -2.80 8.22
C ARG A 327 39.48 -1.90 8.62
N LEU A 328 38.75 -2.25 9.68
CA LEU A 328 37.70 -1.39 10.23
C LEU A 328 38.27 0.00 10.58
N ASN A 329 37.62 1.03 10.06
CA ASN A 329 37.92 2.41 10.39
C ASN A 329 37.22 2.77 11.72
N ALA A 330 38.01 2.89 12.78
CA ALA A 330 37.51 3.13 14.14
C ALA A 330 36.61 4.37 14.26
N THR A 331 36.90 5.44 13.51
CA THR A 331 36.08 6.66 13.55
C THR A 331 34.70 6.42 12.94
N ARG A 332 34.64 5.75 11.79
CA ARG A 332 33.37 5.45 11.09
C ARG A 332 32.51 4.47 11.89
N THR A 333 33.12 3.43 12.45
CA THR A 333 32.39 2.46 13.30
C THR A 333 31.86 3.12 14.58
N GLU A 334 32.66 3.96 15.25
CA GLU A 334 32.20 4.67 16.47
C GLU A 334 31.07 5.66 16.17
N GLN A 335 31.11 6.36 15.03
CA GLN A 335 30.01 7.25 14.60
C GLN A 335 28.71 6.49 14.38
N PHE A 336 28.76 5.32 13.77
CA PHE A 336 27.57 4.48 13.61
C PHE A 336 27.07 3.92 14.94
N ASP A 337 27.96 3.48 15.84
CA ASP A 337 27.58 3.05 17.19
C ASP A 337 26.93 4.20 18.00
N GLN A 338 27.31 5.45 17.75
CA GLN A 338 26.61 6.62 18.32
C GLN A 338 25.18 6.74 17.77
N ILE A 339 24.97 6.51 16.47
CA ILE A 339 23.65 6.50 15.84
C ILE A 339 22.76 5.43 16.46
N ILE A 340 23.27 4.19 16.61
CA ILE A 340 22.51 3.10 17.22
C ILE A 340 22.11 3.43 18.66
N ARG A 341 23.03 3.97 19.45
CA ARG A 341 22.74 4.40 20.83
C ARG A 341 21.66 5.48 20.89
N TYR A 342 21.71 6.47 19.99
CA TYR A 342 20.68 7.49 19.94
C TYR A 342 19.31 6.93 19.54
N LEU A 343 19.26 6.11 18.49
CA LEU A 343 18.03 5.47 18.03
C LEU A 343 17.40 4.61 19.13
N THR A 344 18.22 3.84 19.84
CA THR A 344 17.79 3.07 21.02
C THR A 344 17.22 3.99 22.10
N GLY A 345 17.87 5.13 22.37
CA GLY A 345 17.37 6.15 23.29
C GLY A 345 16.06 6.81 22.86
N LYS A 346 15.68 6.73 21.58
CA LYS A 346 14.39 7.18 21.04
C LYS A 346 13.30 6.09 21.13
N ASN A 347 13.59 4.94 21.74
CA ASN A 347 12.68 3.80 21.89
C ASN A 347 12.12 3.29 20.55
N VAL A 348 12.88 3.39 19.47
CA VAL A 348 12.46 2.86 18.16
C VAL A 348 12.46 1.33 18.19
N GLN A 349 11.71 0.73 17.27
CA GLN A 349 11.79 -0.69 16.98
C GLN A 349 12.67 -0.93 15.74
N PHE A 350 13.77 -1.65 15.91
CA PHE A 350 14.57 -2.13 14.78
C PHE A 350 13.90 -3.33 14.12
N MET A 351 13.78 -3.29 12.79
CA MET A 351 13.13 -4.34 11.99
C MET A 351 13.94 -4.62 10.73
N THR A 352 13.87 -5.87 10.27
CA THR A 352 14.25 -6.24 8.90
C THR A 352 13.19 -5.77 7.89
N LEU A 353 13.50 -5.73 6.59
CA LEU A 353 12.52 -5.39 5.54
C LEU A 353 11.31 -6.34 5.56
N ARG A 354 11.54 -7.63 5.78
CA ARG A 354 10.52 -8.67 5.87
C ARG A 354 9.57 -8.44 7.04
N GLU A 355 10.10 -8.10 8.20
CA GLU A 355 9.25 -7.79 9.37
C GLU A 355 8.47 -6.49 9.16
N ALA A 356 9.09 -5.47 8.56
CA ALA A 356 8.39 -4.24 8.20
C ALA A 356 7.23 -4.51 7.22
N TYR A 357 7.43 -5.39 6.25
CA TYR A 357 6.38 -5.85 5.34
C TYR A 357 5.26 -6.60 6.07
N TYR A 358 5.61 -7.55 6.95
CA TYR A 358 4.62 -8.26 7.75
C TYR A 358 3.76 -7.29 8.55
N TRP A 359 4.41 -6.34 9.23
CA TRP A 359 3.71 -5.29 9.96
C TRP A 359 2.80 -4.47 9.06
N GLN A 360 3.28 -4.02 7.89
CA GLN A 360 2.47 -3.22 6.98
C GLN A 360 1.24 -3.96 6.45
N ILE A 361 1.34 -5.27 6.21
CA ILE A 361 0.22 -6.10 5.75
C ILE A 361 -0.80 -6.31 6.86
N ASP A 362 -0.35 -6.55 8.09
CA ASP A 362 -1.22 -6.87 9.23
C ASP A 362 -1.63 -5.65 10.06
N LYS A 363 -1.09 -4.45 9.76
CA LYS A 363 -1.40 -3.22 10.51
C LYS A 363 -2.90 -3.00 10.77
N PRO A 364 -3.82 -3.22 9.80
CA PRO A 364 -5.26 -3.08 10.06
C PRO A 364 -5.87 -4.18 10.94
N ALA A 365 -5.20 -5.33 11.06
CA ALA A 365 -5.64 -6.49 11.82
C ALA A 365 -5.06 -6.53 13.26
N ILE A 366 -3.97 -5.80 13.53
CA ILE A 366 -3.42 -5.64 14.87
C ILE A 366 -4.33 -4.71 15.67
N ARG A 367 -5.01 -5.25 16.68
CA ARG A 367 -5.89 -4.47 17.56
C ARG A 367 -5.26 -4.37 18.94
N THR A 368 -5.18 -3.15 19.47
CA THR A 368 -4.66 -2.90 20.83
C THR A 368 -5.61 -2.01 21.58
N GLY A 369 -5.70 -2.16 22.89
CA GLY A 369 -6.48 -1.24 23.71
C GLY A 369 -6.20 -1.38 25.19
N GLN A 370 -6.66 -0.38 25.94
CA GLN A 370 -6.61 -0.37 27.40
C GLN A 370 -7.93 -0.91 27.97
N ILE A 371 -7.85 -1.84 28.91
CA ILE A 371 -9.00 -2.40 29.64
C ILE A 371 -9.25 -1.56 30.90
N ASP A 372 -8.19 -1.29 31.66
CA ASP A 372 -8.20 -0.44 32.86
C ASP A 372 -6.84 0.25 33.04
N ASP A 373 -6.66 1.01 34.13
CA ASP A 373 -5.45 1.81 34.40
C ASP A 373 -4.14 1.00 34.35
N SER A 374 -4.19 -0.31 34.56
CA SER A 374 -3.03 -1.19 34.63
C SER A 374 -3.04 -2.35 33.63
N THR A 375 -4.09 -2.48 32.82
CA THR A 375 -4.33 -3.67 32.00
C THR A 375 -4.63 -3.27 30.57
N TYR A 376 -3.97 -3.94 29.62
CA TYR A 376 -4.12 -3.73 28.19
C TYR A 376 -4.35 -5.06 27.48
N PHE A 377 -4.90 -5.02 26.27
CA PHE A 377 -5.00 -6.18 25.39
C PHE A 377 -4.29 -5.93 24.06
N ILE A 378 -3.83 -7.03 23.46
CA ILE A 378 -3.31 -7.09 22.10
C ILE A 378 -3.95 -8.28 21.43
N ASP A 379 -4.65 -8.03 20.33
CA ASP A 379 -5.36 -9.04 19.58
C ASP A 379 -4.73 -9.15 18.20
N LEU A 380 -4.12 -10.31 17.95
CA LEU A 380 -3.46 -10.70 16.71
C LEU A 380 -4.24 -11.80 15.99
N GLN A 381 -5.51 -12.02 16.34
CA GLN A 381 -6.28 -13.17 15.86
C GLN A 381 -6.50 -13.15 14.35
N GLU A 382 -6.54 -11.95 13.76
CA GLU A 382 -6.72 -11.76 12.31
C GLU A 382 -5.39 -11.49 11.58
N CYS A 383 -4.25 -11.52 12.29
CA CYS A 383 -2.93 -11.33 11.68
C CYS A 383 -2.52 -12.54 10.84
N ARG A 384 -1.81 -12.29 9.74
CA ARG A 384 -1.25 -13.31 8.86
C ARG A 384 0.15 -13.75 9.27
N TYR A 385 0.82 -12.93 10.07
CA TYR A 385 2.19 -13.11 10.52
C TYR A 385 2.29 -12.87 12.02
N SER A 386 3.30 -13.48 12.64
CA SER A 386 3.71 -13.18 14.01
C SER A 386 4.51 -11.87 14.04
N HIS A 387 4.38 -11.10 15.11
CA HIS A 387 4.96 -9.76 15.24
C HIS A 387 5.74 -9.60 16.54
N LEU A 388 6.85 -8.88 16.48
CA LEU A 388 7.47 -8.35 17.69
C LEU A 388 6.63 -7.15 18.14
N ILE A 389 5.94 -7.27 19.28
CA ILE A 389 5.03 -6.22 19.76
C ILE A 389 5.76 -5.34 20.79
N PRO A 390 5.89 -4.03 20.53
CA PRO A 390 6.42 -3.09 21.50
C PRO A 390 5.35 -2.68 22.52
N PHE A 391 5.78 -2.41 23.75
CA PHE A 391 4.98 -1.81 24.81
C PHE A 391 5.84 -0.84 25.63
N ARG A 392 5.47 0.44 25.62
CA ARG A 392 6.13 1.50 26.36
C ARG A 392 5.48 1.68 27.72
N SER A 393 6.29 1.69 28.77
CA SER A 393 5.86 2.01 30.12
C SER A 393 6.87 2.91 30.80
N GLU A 394 6.40 3.90 31.55
CA GLU A 394 7.27 4.70 32.42
C GLU A 394 7.81 3.89 33.61
N ASN A 395 7.18 2.77 33.95
CA ASN A 395 7.62 1.91 35.03
C ASN A 395 8.73 0.96 34.56
N THR A 396 9.97 1.37 34.78
CA THR A 396 11.17 0.63 34.36
C THR A 396 11.58 -0.50 35.31
N ARG A 397 10.88 -0.72 36.44
CA ARG A 397 11.25 -1.76 37.43
C ARG A 397 11.13 -3.17 36.85
N ALA A 398 12.11 -4.04 37.10
CA ALA A 398 12.07 -5.45 36.71
C ALA A 398 10.78 -6.13 37.19
N GLY A 399 10.12 -6.89 36.31
CA GLY A 399 8.85 -7.56 36.62
C GLY A 399 7.61 -6.66 36.58
N ALA A 400 7.76 -5.36 36.33
CA ALA A 400 6.64 -4.42 36.28
C ALA A 400 5.65 -4.64 35.14
N ILE A 401 6.01 -5.46 34.14
CA ILE A 401 5.17 -5.74 32.97
C ILE A 401 5.11 -7.26 32.86
N THR A 402 3.90 -7.79 32.80
CA THR A 402 3.62 -9.19 32.53
C THR A 402 2.79 -9.27 31.26
N VAL A 403 3.19 -10.16 30.34
CA VAL A 403 2.42 -10.47 29.14
C VAL A 403 1.92 -11.89 29.28
N THR A 404 0.62 -12.08 29.13
CA THR A 404 -0.04 -13.38 29.23
C THR A 404 -0.83 -13.64 27.96
N ASP A 405 -0.53 -14.75 27.29
CA ASP A 405 -1.36 -15.29 26.22
C ASP A 405 -2.66 -15.83 26.83
N VAL A 406 -3.79 -15.33 26.38
CA VAL A 406 -5.15 -15.70 26.81
C VAL A 406 -6.00 -16.20 25.64
N SER A 407 -5.35 -16.70 24.60
CA SER A 407 -6.00 -17.18 23.39
C SER A 407 -7.10 -18.21 23.71
N PRO A 408 -8.23 -18.17 22.98
CA PRO A 408 -9.31 -19.12 23.17
C PRO A 408 -8.79 -20.57 23.09
N ASP A 409 -9.35 -21.44 23.92
CA ASP A 409 -9.03 -22.87 23.99
C ASP A 409 -7.60 -23.21 24.45
N GLN A 410 -6.83 -22.22 24.92
CA GLN A 410 -5.51 -22.43 25.53
C GLN A 410 -5.53 -22.11 27.03
N THR A 411 -4.64 -22.78 27.78
CA THR A 411 -4.41 -22.40 29.18
C THR A 411 -3.57 -21.12 29.18
N PRO A 412 -3.94 -20.09 29.95
CA PRO A 412 -3.16 -18.85 29.98
C PRO A 412 -1.68 -19.10 30.27
N MET A 413 -0.81 -18.57 29.42
CA MET A 413 0.63 -18.78 29.49
C MET A 413 1.37 -17.44 29.52
N ARG A 414 2.32 -17.31 30.44
CA ARG A 414 3.17 -16.12 30.52
C ARG A 414 4.18 -16.14 29.37
N CYS A 415 4.27 -15.02 28.64
CA CYS A 415 5.23 -14.84 27.57
C CYS A 415 6.55 -14.30 28.11
N ASP A 416 7.64 -14.67 27.44
CA ASP A 416 8.94 -14.03 27.65
C ASP A 416 8.91 -12.62 27.07
N VAL A 417 9.54 -11.69 27.78
CA VAL A 417 9.62 -10.28 27.38
C VAL A 417 11.08 -9.82 27.41
N GLU A 418 11.47 -9.07 26.38
CA GLU A 418 12.76 -8.39 26.31
C GLU A 418 12.59 -6.93 26.71
N ARG A 419 13.61 -6.33 27.33
CA ARG A 419 13.56 -4.94 27.79
C ARG A 419 14.76 -4.15 27.31
N SER A 420 14.50 -2.98 26.77
CA SER A 420 15.51 -1.98 26.41
C SER A 420 15.01 -0.59 26.84
N GLY A 421 15.56 -0.07 27.94
CA GLY A 421 15.10 1.19 28.52
C GLY A 421 13.63 1.15 28.98
N SER A 422 12.80 2.05 28.46
CA SER A 422 11.35 2.11 28.71
C SER A 422 10.53 1.23 27.75
N LEU A 423 11.18 0.60 26.77
CA LEU A 423 10.54 -0.27 25.80
C LEU A 423 10.62 -1.71 26.29
N THR A 424 9.46 -2.37 26.38
CA THR A 424 9.35 -3.82 26.52
C THR A 424 8.85 -4.39 25.20
N THR A 425 9.44 -5.48 24.74
CA THR A 425 9.01 -6.18 23.53
C THR A 425 8.71 -7.63 23.85
N PHE A 426 7.79 -8.23 23.10
CA PHE A 426 7.57 -9.67 23.15
C PHE A 426 7.16 -10.19 21.77
N GLN A 427 7.39 -11.48 21.53
CA GLN A 427 6.98 -12.12 20.28
C GLN A 427 5.50 -12.51 20.39
N GLY A 428 4.63 -11.79 19.68
CA GLY A 428 3.23 -12.14 19.53
C GLY A 428 3.04 -13.08 18.34
N GLU A 429 2.47 -14.25 18.59
CA GLU A 429 2.07 -15.21 17.56
C GLU A 429 0.80 -14.77 16.84
N GLN A 430 0.75 -15.00 15.53
CA GLN A 430 -0.46 -14.82 14.73
C GLN A 430 -1.61 -15.70 15.25
N GLY A 431 -2.84 -15.22 15.20
CA GLY A 431 -4.01 -15.98 15.67
C GLY A 431 -4.28 -15.87 17.17
N HIS A 432 -3.43 -15.17 17.93
CA HIS A 432 -3.47 -15.17 19.40
C HIS A 432 -3.98 -13.85 20.00
N LEU A 433 -4.41 -13.92 21.27
CA LEU A 433 -4.86 -12.78 22.08
C LEU A 433 -4.02 -12.70 23.36
N TYR A 434 -3.54 -11.51 23.69
CA TYR A 434 -2.66 -11.26 24.82
C TYR A 434 -3.24 -10.21 25.75
N ILE A 435 -2.93 -10.36 27.04
CA ILE A 435 -3.13 -9.34 28.08
C ILE A 435 -1.76 -8.86 28.54
N VAL A 436 -1.61 -7.54 28.65
CA VAL A 436 -0.43 -6.88 29.22
C VAL A 436 -0.83 -6.20 30.51
N GLU A 437 -0.23 -6.62 31.62
CA GLU A 437 -0.48 -6.07 32.96
C GLU A 437 0.74 -5.28 33.42
N THR A 438 0.52 -4.05 33.87
CA THR A 438 1.52 -3.22 34.51
C THR A 438 1.30 -3.22 36.02
N SER A 439 2.28 -3.68 36.81
CA SER A 439 2.15 -3.61 38.26
C SER A 439 2.40 -2.16 38.71
N ASP A 440 1.35 -1.48 39.15
CA ASP A 440 1.50 -0.23 39.88
C ASP A 440 2.28 -0.51 41.17
N GLY A 441 3.43 0.12 41.32
CA GLY A 441 4.30 -0.03 42.48
C GLY A 441 3.75 0.66 43.74
N ARG A 442 2.45 0.49 44.05
CA ARG A 442 1.84 0.97 45.30
C ARG A 442 2.11 0.03 46.45
#